data_AF-A0A1F8Q1G8-F1
#
_entry.id   AF-A0A1F8Q1G8-F1
#
_cell.length_a   1.000
_cell.length_b   1.000
_cell.length_c   1.000
_cell.angle_alpha   90.00
_cell.angle_beta   90.00
_cell.angle_gamma   90.00
#
_symmetry.space_group_name_H-M   'P 1'
#
loop_
_entity.id
_entity.type
_entity.pdbx_description
1 polymer ?
#
loop_
_entity_poly.entity_id
_entity_poly.type
_entity_poly.pdbx_seq_one_letter_code
_entity_poly.pdbx_strand_id
1 'polypeptide(L)'
;MLPLEHARALKQEAETILEVLKLKEILHTYGKNFLTGSYFLDVMVYPDIDLFITKVSIEQIFEIGAQIANSELVTRVVFERTDDPAQMPGGLYLKPRLNYGDWGRPWKFDNWSPRYPGQ
;
A
#
# COMPACT_ATOMS: atom_id res chain seq x y z
N MET A 1 -19.45 -17.63 -1.87
CA MET A 1 -18.39 -17.71 -0.85
C MET A 1 -18.94 -17.13 0.44
N LEU A 2 -18.78 -17.80 1.58
CA LEU A 2 -19.19 -17.25 2.87
C LEU A 2 -18.28 -16.06 3.25
N PRO A 3 -18.74 -15.09 4.07
CA PRO A 3 -17.94 -13.91 4.41
C PRO A 3 -16.55 -14.23 4.99
N LEU A 4 -16.45 -15.27 5.82
CA LEU A 4 -15.18 -15.71 6.40
C LEU A 4 -14.25 -16.36 5.38
N GLU A 5 -14.81 -17.10 4.40
CA GLU A 5 -14.02 -17.68 3.32
C GLU A 5 -13.48 -16.58 2.39
N HIS A 6 -14.30 -15.53 2.16
CA HIS A 6 -13.93 -14.36 1.38
C HIS A 6 -12.79 -13.58 2.03
N ALA A 7 -12.92 -13.27 3.33
CA ALA A 7 -11.86 -12.60 4.07
C ALA A 7 -10.55 -13.38 4.07
N ARG A 8 -10.61 -14.72 4.25
CA ARG A 8 -9.43 -15.59 4.20
C ARG A 8 -8.78 -15.63 2.83
N ALA A 9 -9.56 -15.72 1.76
CA ALA A 9 -9.03 -15.73 0.40
C ALA A 9 -8.32 -14.40 0.06
N LEU A 10 -8.94 -13.26 0.41
CA LEU A 10 -8.29 -11.96 0.28
C LEU A 10 -7.01 -11.86 1.11
N LYS A 11 -7.01 -12.36 2.34
CA LYS A 11 -5.85 -12.34 3.21
C LYS A 11 -4.67 -13.11 2.60
N GLN A 12 -4.93 -14.29 2.06
CA GLN A 12 -3.91 -15.13 1.39
C GLN A 12 -3.35 -14.46 0.13
N GLU A 13 -4.21 -13.83 -0.67
CA GLU A 13 -3.74 -13.07 -1.82
C GLU A 13 -2.93 -11.84 -1.42
N ALA A 14 -3.32 -11.13 -0.36
CA ALA A 14 -2.56 -10.01 0.16
C ALA A 14 -1.15 -10.43 0.61
N GLU A 15 -1.03 -11.57 1.30
CA GLU A 15 0.28 -12.15 1.66
C GLU A 15 1.12 -12.46 0.43
N THR A 16 0.52 -13.06 -0.59
CA THR A 16 1.21 -13.34 -1.87
C THR A 16 1.67 -12.06 -2.55
N ILE A 17 0.84 -11.02 -2.59
CA ILE A 17 1.18 -9.72 -3.18
C ILE A 17 2.36 -9.07 -2.44
N LEU A 18 2.35 -9.11 -1.10
CA LEU A 18 3.42 -8.55 -0.28
C LEU A 18 4.77 -9.22 -0.56
N GLU A 19 4.76 -10.54 -0.77
CA GLU A 19 5.94 -11.33 -1.14
C GLU A 19 6.41 -11.04 -2.57
N VAL A 20 5.50 -11.05 -3.55
CA VAL A 20 5.84 -10.82 -4.97
C VAL A 20 6.38 -9.41 -5.19
N LEU A 21 5.80 -8.41 -4.53
CA LEU A 21 6.32 -7.03 -4.57
C LEU A 21 7.64 -6.87 -3.81
N LYS A 22 8.07 -7.88 -3.04
CA LYS A 22 9.21 -7.78 -2.11
C LYS A 22 9.10 -6.55 -1.21
N LEU A 23 7.88 -6.24 -0.79
CA LEU A 23 7.57 -4.93 -0.22
C LEU A 23 8.36 -4.67 1.06
N LYS A 24 8.52 -5.70 1.89
CA LYS A 24 9.35 -5.63 3.10
C LYS A 24 10.80 -5.26 2.78
N GLU A 25 11.36 -5.82 1.71
CA GLU A 25 12.72 -5.52 1.26
C GLU A 25 12.82 -4.09 0.72
N ILE A 26 11.83 -3.64 -0.06
CA ILE A 26 11.81 -2.26 -0.57
C ILE A 26 11.72 -1.27 0.59
N LEU A 27 10.82 -1.48 1.55
CA LEU A 27 10.50 -0.44 2.55
C LEU A 27 11.49 -0.39 3.72
N HIS A 28 12.14 -1.50 4.09
CA HIS A 28 13.04 -1.51 5.26
C HIS A 28 14.27 -0.62 5.10
N THR A 29 14.66 -0.29 3.86
CA THR A 29 15.78 0.62 3.57
C THR A 29 15.44 2.07 3.83
N TYR A 30 14.15 2.44 3.85
CA TYR A 30 13.70 3.82 3.97
C TYR A 30 13.16 4.17 5.35
N GLY A 31 12.51 3.22 6.04
CA GLY A 31 11.91 3.49 7.34
C GLY A 31 11.20 2.31 7.97
N LYS A 32 10.75 2.51 9.21
CA LYS A 32 9.87 1.53 9.86
C LYS A 32 8.53 1.58 9.16
N ASN A 33 8.02 0.41 8.78
CA ASN A 33 6.75 0.27 8.11
C ASN A 33 5.83 -0.65 8.90
N PHE A 34 4.53 -0.40 8.78
CA PHE A 34 3.48 -1.05 9.54
C PHE A 34 2.30 -1.30 8.60
N LEU A 35 1.95 -2.56 8.43
CA LEU A 35 0.69 -2.93 7.78
C LEU A 35 -0.45 -2.60 8.74
N THR A 36 -1.50 -1.98 8.23
CA THR A 36 -2.64 -1.50 9.00
C THR A 36 -3.95 -1.94 8.33
N GLY A 37 -5.06 -1.34 8.75
CA GLY A 37 -6.35 -1.52 8.08
C GLY A 37 -6.92 -2.94 8.17
N SER A 38 -7.76 -3.26 7.19
CA SER A 38 -8.55 -4.50 7.15
C SER A 38 -7.67 -5.75 7.08
N TYR A 39 -6.53 -5.66 6.38
CA TYR A 39 -5.52 -6.71 6.32
C TYR A 39 -4.97 -7.04 7.71
N PHE A 40 -4.54 -6.03 8.47
CA PHE A 40 -3.95 -6.24 9.80
C PHE A 40 -4.98 -6.79 10.80
N LEU A 41 -6.24 -6.39 10.68
CA LEU A 41 -7.33 -6.75 11.59
C LEU A 41 -8.03 -8.08 11.24
N ASP A 42 -7.63 -8.76 10.16
CA ASP A 42 -8.24 -10.02 9.66
C ASP A 42 -9.75 -9.90 9.36
N VAL A 43 -10.15 -8.76 8.78
CA VAL A 43 -11.56 -8.44 8.44
C VAL A 43 -11.68 -7.94 7.00
N MET A 44 -10.88 -8.48 6.09
CA MET A 44 -10.84 -8.05 4.69
C MET A 44 -12.16 -8.30 3.96
N VAL A 45 -12.65 -7.28 3.26
CA VAL A 45 -13.82 -7.36 2.37
C VAL A 45 -13.46 -6.93 0.95
N TYR A 46 -12.44 -6.07 0.82
CA TYR A 46 -11.94 -5.56 -0.44
C TYR A 46 -10.48 -5.97 -0.67
N PRO A 47 -10.01 -5.99 -1.93
CA PRO A 47 -8.61 -6.21 -2.26
C PRO A 47 -7.81 -4.92 -2.02
N ASP A 48 -7.60 -4.58 -0.76
CA ASP A 48 -6.84 -3.43 -0.32
C ASP A 48 -5.83 -3.75 0.79
N ILE A 49 -4.68 -3.09 0.74
CA ILE A 49 -3.62 -3.20 1.76
C ILE A 49 -3.24 -1.78 2.15
N ASP A 50 -3.46 -1.45 3.42
CA ASP A 50 -3.05 -0.19 4.02
C ASP A 50 -1.67 -0.34 4.66
N LEU A 51 -0.80 0.64 4.43
CA LEU A 51 0.51 0.70 5.01
C LEU A 51 0.85 2.12 5.48
N PHE A 52 1.43 2.17 6.66
CA PHE A 52 2.10 3.34 7.18
C PHE A 52 3.62 3.12 7.13
N ILE A 53 4.36 4.10 6.61
CA ILE A 53 5.82 4.17 6.74
C ILE A 53 6.20 5.43 7.52
N THR A 54 7.22 5.32 8.36
CA THR A 54 7.82 6.50 9.00
C THR A 54 8.30 7.51 7.97
N LYS A 55 8.45 8.77 8.39
CA LYS A 55 8.80 9.90 7.53
C LYS A 55 9.88 9.57 6.49
N VAL A 56 9.52 9.64 5.21
CA VAL A 56 10.42 9.63 4.06
C VAL A 56 10.38 10.98 3.32
N SER A 57 11.42 11.27 2.54
CA SER A 57 11.44 12.43 1.64
C SER A 57 10.60 12.20 0.38
N ILE A 58 10.38 13.26 -0.41
CA ILE A 58 9.70 13.15 -1.70
C ILE A 58 10.51 12.27 -2.68
N GLU A 59 11.82 12.43 -2.70
CA GLU A 59 12.70 11.62 -3.55
C GLU A 59 12.60 10.15 -3.18
N GLN A 60 12.65 9.85 -1.88
CA GLN A 60 12.51 8.48 -1.36
C GLN A 60 11.15 7.85 -1.69
N ILE A 61 10.04 8.60 -1.60
CA ILE A 61 8.72 8.04 -1.97
C ILE A 61 8.63 7.72 -3.47
N PHE A 62 9.29 8.51 -4.32
CA PHE A 62 9.37 8.20 -5.75
C PHE A 62 10.28 7.01 -6.05
N GLU A 63 11.40 6.85 -5.34
CA GLU A 63 12.25 5.65 -5.45
C GLU A 63 11.49 4.39 -5.02
N ILE A 64 10.75 4.45 -3.92
CA ILE A 64 9.85 3.36 -3.49
C ILE A 64 8.83 3.07 -4.60
N GLY A 65 8.21 4.10 -5.17
CA GLY A 65 7.26 3.97 -6.28
C GLY A 65 7.87 3.31 -7.52
N ALA A 66 9.10 3.67 -7.88
CA ALA A 66 9.80 3.08 -9.01
C ALA A 66 10.11 1.60 -8.77
N GLN A 67 10.56 1.23 -7.56
CA GLN A 67 10.83 -0.17 -7.21
C GLN A 67 9.55 -1.02 -7.23
N ILE A 68 8.43 -0.48 -6.72
CA ILE A 68 7.13 -1.16 -6.79
C ILE A 68 6.66 -1.29 -8.25
N ALA A 69 6.79 -0.24 -9.05
CA ALA A 69 6.35 -0.21 -10.45
C ALA A 69 7.11 -1.19 -11.36
N ASN A 70 8.29 -1.68 -10.95
CA ASN A 70 9.04 -2.69 -11.69
C ASN A 70 8.39 -4.09 -11.66
N SER A 71 7.39 -4.32 -10.79
CA SER A 71 6.63 -5.58 -10.81
C SER A 71 5.64 -5.61 -11.97
N GLU A 72 5.60 -6.72 -12.70
CA GLU A 72 4.64 -6.94 -13.80
C GLU A 72 3.17 -6.93 -13.33
N LEU A 73 2.92 -7.14 -12.04
CA LEU A 73 1.57 -7.06 -11.47
C LEU A 73 1.08 -5.61 -11.36
N VAL A 74 1.98 -4.63 -11.29
CA VAL A 74 1.63 -3.22 -11.05
C VAL A 74 1.25 -2.56 -12.35
N THR A 75 0.00 -2.09 -12.43
CA THR A 75 -0.53 -1.43 -13.63
C THR A 75 -0.51 0.09 -13.53
N ARG A 76 -0.43 0.63 -12.31
CA ARG A 76 -0.41 2.07 -12.06
C ARG A 76 0.17 2.37 -10.69
N VAL A 77 0.92 3.47 -10.59
CA VAL A 77 1.32 4.08 -9.31
C VAL A 77 0.87 5.53 -9.32
N VAL A 78 0.07 5.92 -8.32
CA VAL A 78 -0.38 7.31 -8.15
C VAL A 78 0.33 7.91 -6.94
N PHE A 79 0.97 9.05 -7.14
CA PHE A 79 1.50 9.86 -6.06
C PHE A 79 0.55 11.02 -5.78
N GLU A 80 0.24 11.24 -4.51
CA GLU A 80 -0.52 12.40 -4.05
C GLU A 80 0.16 13.02 -2.83
N ARG A 81 0.17 14.35 -2.82
CA ARG A 81 0.56 15.16 -1.66
C ARG A 81 -0.70 15.84 -1.16
N THR A 82 -1.02 15.68 0.12
CA THR A 82 -2.14 16.39 0.74
C THR A 82 -1.71 17.06 2.02
N ASP A 83 -2.31 18.21 2.27
CA ASP A 83 -2.23 18.98 3.50
C ASP A 83 -3.65 19.20 4.07
N ASP A 84 -4.63 18.38 3.67
CA ASP A 84 -6.05 18.51 4.04
C ASP A 84 -6.37 17.76 5.35
N PRO A 85 -6.34 18.43 6.52
CA PRO A 85 -6.61 17.78 7.79
C PRO A 85 -8.06 17.27 7.92
N ALA A 86 -8.99 17.70 7.05
CA ALA A 86 -10.39 17.32 7.13
C ALA A 86 -10.67 15.95 6.50
N GLN A 87 -9.93 15.56 5.46
CA GLN A 87 -10.17 14.31 4.74
C GLN A 87 -9.02 13.31 4.85
N MET A 88 -7.77 13.77 4.89
CA MET A 88 -6.60 12.90 4.85
C MET A 88 -5.44 13.48 5.66
N PRO A 89 -4.84 12.75 6.61
CA PRO A 89 -3.67 13.22 7.34
C PRO A 89 -2.60 13.79 6.42
N GLY A 90 -2.06 14.98 6.75
CA GLY A 90 -1.05 15.61 5.92
C GLY A 90 0.16 14.70 5.69
N GLY A 91 0.63 14.60 4.46
CA GLY A 91 1.69 13.65 4.13
C GLY A 91 1.92 13.41 2.65
N LEU A 92 2.64 12.32 2.39
CA LEU A 92 2.94 11.75 1.09
C LEU A 92 2.18 10.44 0.94
N TYR A 93 1.42 10.31 -0.13
CA TYR A 93 0.62 9.12 -0.43
C TYR A 93 1.13 8.49 -1.72
N LEU A 94 1.39 7.20 -1.66
CA LEU A 94 1.76 6.39 -2.81
C LEU A 94 0.74 5.26 -2.94
N LYS A 95 -0.01 5.26 -4.04
CA LYS A 95 -1.17 4.40 -4.23
C LYS A 95 -1.02 3.46 -5.45
N PRO A 96 -0.19 2.41 -5.37
CA PRO A 96 -0.13 1.39 -6.41
C PRO A 96 -1.49 0.72 -6.67
N ARG A 97 -1.65 0.24 -7.91
CA ARG A 97 -2.74 -0.64 -8.34
C ARG A 97 -2.13 -1.88 -8.98
N LEU A 98 -2.63 -3.04 -8.59
CA LEU A 98 -2.16 -4.31 -9.09
C LEU A 98 -3.28 -5.11 -9.74
N ASN A 99 -2.94 -5.80 -10.83
CA ASN A 99 -3.84 -6.76 -11.45
C ASN A 99 -3.48 -8.16 -10.96
N TYR A 100 -4.18 -8.62 -9.93
CA TYR A 100 -3.98 -9.93 -9.30
C TYR A 100 -5.31 -10.46 -8.76
N GLY A 101 -5.55 -11.76 -8.89
CA GLY A 101 -6.84 -12.36 -8.54
C GLY A 101 -8.00 -11.90 -9.44
N ASP A 102 -9.22 -12.29 -9.07
CA ASP A 102 -10.45 -11.94 -9.78
C ASP A 102 -11.55 -11.47 -8.81
N TRP A 103 -11.37 -10.26 -8.28
CA TRP A 103 -12.30 -9.64 -7.31
C TRP A 103 -13.21 -8.58 -7.95
N GLY A 104 -13.30 -8.55 -9.28
CA GLY A 104 -14.03 -7.51 -10.02
C GLY A 104 -13.44 -6.09 -9.93
N ARG A 105 -12.26 -5.95 -9.30
CA ARG A 105 -11.49 -4.70 -9.20
C ARG A 105 -10.00 -5.00 -8.96
N PRO A 106 -9.10 -4.12 -9.43
CA PRO A 106 -7.67 -4.23 -9.10
C PRO A 106 -7.42 -4.09 -7.60
N TRP A 107 -6.34 -4.73 -7.14
CA TRP A 107 -5.81 -4.52 -5.81
C TRP A 107 -5.34 -3.08 -5.63
N LYS A 108 -5.56 -2.53 -4.43
CA LYS A 108 -5.13 -1.19 -4.02
C LYS A 108 -4.12 -1.32 -2.89
N PHE A 109 -2.96 -0.73 -3.07
CA PHE A 109 -1.98 -0.55 -2.00
C PHE A 109 -1.98 0.93 -1.62
N ASP A 110 -2.22 1.26 -0.35
CA ASP A 110 -2.20 2.64 0.13
C ASP A 110 -1.06 2.83 1.12
N ASN A 111 0.03 3.45 0.66
CA ASN A 111 1.14 3.85 1.51
C ASN A 111 0.96 5.30 1.93
N TRP A 112 1.03 5.57 3.23
CA TRP A 112 1.10 6.90 3.79
C TRP A 112 2.40 7.11 4.58
N SER A 113 3.09 8.22 4.28
CA SER A 113 4.19 8.76 5.07
C SER A 113 3.86 10.17 5.58
N PRO A 114 4.08 10.47 6.87
CA PRO A 114 3.99 11.83 7.38
C PRO A 114 5.14 12.70 6.81
N ARG A 115 4.96 14.01 6.72
CA ARG A 115 5.97 14.94 6.16
C ARG A 115 6.90 15.54 7.22
N TYR A 116 8.05 16.04 6.76
CA TYR A 116 8.83 17.05 7.47
C TYR A 116 8.15 18.43 7.40
N PRO A 117 8.20 19.25 8.47
CA PRO A 117 7.88 20.66 8.36
C PRO A 117 8.81 21.33 7.34
N GLY A 118 8.26 22.10 6.38
CA GLY A 118 9.05 22.88 5.42
C GLY A 118 9.39 22.18 4.09
N GLN A 119 8.85 20.98 3.83
CA GLN A 119 8.83 20.35 2.50
C GLN A 119 7.49 20.59 1.78
#